data_AF-A0A2W5T201-F1
#
_entry.id   AF-A0A2W5T201-F1
#
_cell.length_a   1.000
_cell.length_b   1.000
_cell.length_c   1.000
_cell.angle_alpha   90.00
_cell.angle_beta   90.00
_cell.angle_gamma   90.00
#
_symmetry.space_group_name_H-M   'P 1'
#
loop_
_entity.id
_entity.type
_entity.pdbx_description
1 polymer ?
#
loop_
_entity_poly.entity_id
_entity_poly.type
_entity_poly.pdbx_seq_one_letter_code
_entity_poly.pdbx_strand_id
1 'polypeptide(L)'
;MWLGKGLQSPTTEEGKWSFSLIDNNVDKTYSTPDGKDQPISYAKVTQLVALGHEGSRIYSLDPWLARDYSYEIGTPFNSRFQAESVSASGSVIFITNKYGDMYTKLSDYDVRGADPAQFRYQWFDPNNPDERPSASNALLQRVDNNTAPIAIEGQEWTHQPKIPGVITSRISIHTTAPGSMNRELRVEGTNSDGESGYWHKSLEDKNWSFTATNLPLEGKKLDNSSADRSEDTLAEESPFSYEGKITDNASLRIDHFAYASERHDITVTVNGKKYPLLLDTVDGRLGTPLSQRLLPGEGEFGSRPAGLVERIPRNYAAAIRVPQETKQAAEHDPELKNFLETYLKGEDPHQIFVRVTPSEFQIINSPVKDVAIPAPGAVATFTSVS
;
A
#
# COMPACT_ATOMS: atom_id res chain seq x y z
N MET A 1 -16.98 -28.12 -9.58
CA MET A 1 -15.70 -28.84 -9.44
C MET A 1 -14.62 -27.94 -10.01
N TRP A 2 -13.70 -27.44 -9.18
CA TRP A 2 -12.64 -26.53 -9.60
C TRP A 2 -11.42 -27.34 -9.99
N LEU A 3 -10.97 -27.24 -11.25
CA LEU A 3 -9.86 -28.03 -11.82
C LEU A 3 -8.50 -27.32 -11.69
N GLY A 4 -8.44 -26.22 -10.94
CA GLY A 4 -7.20 -25.48 -10.69
C GLY A 4 -6.27 -26.28 -9.79
N LYS A 5 -4.97 -26.28 -10.10
CA LYS A 5 -3.96 -26.71 -9.12
C LYS A 5 -3.95 -25.63 -8.02
N GLY A 6 -4.28 -25.99 -6.78
CA GLY A 6 -4.29 -25.06 -5.65
C GLY A 6 -2.91 -24.44 -5.40
N LEU A 7 -2.86 -23.42 -4.53
CA LEU A 7 -1.63 -22.83 -4.03
C LEU A 7 -1.52 -23.13 -2.54
N GLN A 8 -0.35 -23.57 -2.09
CA GLN A 8 -0.08 -23.73 -0.66
C GLN A 8 0.06 -22.33 -0.03
N SER A 9 -0.57 -22.08 1.11
CA SER A 9 -0.33 -20.85 1.88
C SER A 9 1.13 -20.81 2.36
N PRO A 10 1.81 -19.64 2.40
CA PRO A 10 3.20 -19.55 2.87
C PRO A 10 3.35 -19.89 4.36
N THR A 11 2.23 -19.87 5.09
CA THR A 11 2.14 -20.33 6.48
C THR A 11 0.76 -20.95 6.74
N THR A 12 0.70 -21.89 7.69
CA THR A 12 -0.55 -22.41 8.27
C THR A 12 -0.64 -22.12 9.76
N GLU A 13 0.32 -21.36 10.30
CA GLU A 13 0.37 -21.02 11.72
C GLU A 13 -0.82 -20.13 12.10
N GLU A 14 -1.37 -20.36 13.29
CA GLU A 14 -2.47 -19.56 13.82
C GLU A 14 -2.05 -18.09 13.97
N GLY A 15 -2.94 -17.17 13.61
CA GLY A 15 -2.69 -15.73 13.66
C GLY A 15 -1.73 -15.21 12.59
N LYS A 16 -1.12 -16.07 11.76
CA LYS A 16 -0.19 -15.66 10.70
C LYS A 16 -0.84 -15.54 9.31
N TRP A 17 -2.14 -15.78 9.19
CA TRP A 17 -2.89 -15.58 7.95
C TRP A 17 -4.35 -15.21 8.24
N SER A 18 -5.01 -14.55 7.28
CA SER A 18 -6.43 -14.21 7.37
C SER A 18 -7.08 -14.20 6.00
N PHE A 19 -8.36 -14.57 5.96
CA PHE A 19 -9.22 -14.42 4.80
C PHE A 19 -10.06 -13.15 4.92
N SER A 20 -10.20 -12.41 3.83
CA SER A 20 -10.95 -11.17 3.74
C SER A 20 -11.82 -11.21 2.48
N LEU A 21 -13.06 -10.76 2.62
CA LEU A 21 -14.00 -10.55 1.52
C LEU A 21 -14.57 -9.14 1.68
N ILE A 22 -14.54 -8.36 0.61
CA ILE A 22 -15.30 -7.11 0.51
C ILE A 22 -16.34 -7.27 -0.58
N ASP A 23 -17.61 -6.91 -0.31
CA ASP A 23 -18.68 -7.13 -1.29
C ASP A 23 -19.82 -6.11 -1.32
N ASN A 24 -20.64 -6.22 -2.37
CA ASN A 24 -21.78 -5.32 -2.63
C ASN A 24 -23.00 -5.54 -1.73
N ASN A 25 -23.04 -6.60 -0.93
CA ASN A 25 -24.16 -6.90 -0.03
C ASN A 25 -23.91 -6.30 1.36
N VAL A 26 -22.69 -6.43 1.86
CA VAL A 26 -22.30 -5.98 3.20
C VAL A 26 -21.63 -4.62 3.11
N ASP A 27 -20.47 -4.52 2.46
CA ASP A 27 -19.62 -3.32 2.48
C ASP A 27 -20.08 -2.24 1.49
N LYS A 28 -20.45 -2.60 0.26
CA LYS A 28 -20.91 -1.71 -0.82
C LYS A 28 -19.88 -0.72 -1.39
N THR A 29 -19.06 -0.10 -0.54
CA THR A 29 -18.14 0.98 -0.94
C THR A 29 -16.77 0.90 -0.29
N TYR A 30 -15.76 1.39 -1.03
CA TYR A 30 -14.46 1.79 -0.54
C TYR A 30 -14.48 3.27 -0.15
N SER A 31 -13.88 3.61 0.97
CA SER A 31 -13.65 5.01 1.34
C SER A 31 -12.26 5.39 0.84
N THR A 32 -12.18 6.49 0.09
CA THR A 32 -10.97 6.90 -0.63
C THR A 32 -10.38 8.19 -0.04
N PRO A 33 -9.08 8.49 -0.28
CA PRO A 33 -8.37 9.62 0.35
C PRO A 33 -9.01 11.00 0.13
N ASP A 34 -9.74 11.17 -0.95
CA ASP A 34 -10.45 12.41 -1.27
C ASP A 34 -11.82 12.53 -0.56
N GLY A 35 -12.09 11.65 0.41
CA GLY A 35 -13.31 11.62 1.21
C GLY A 35 -14.53 11.03 0.48
N LYS A 36 -14.33 10.43 -0.70
CA LYS A 36 -15.41 9.83 -1.49
C LYS A 36 -15.58 8.35 -1.18
N ASP A 37 -16.84 7.91 -1.14
CA ASP A 37 -17.19 6.50 -1.15
C ASP A 37 -17.33 6.02 -2.60
N GLN A 38 -16.49 5.08 -3.02
CA GLN A 38 -16.46 4.51 -4.36
C GLN A 38 -17.06 3.11 -4.36
N PRO A 39 -17.85 2.73 -5.38
CA PRO A 39 -18.53 1.44 -5.40
C PRO A 39 -17.54 0.28 -5.55
N ILE A 40 -17.82 -0.84 -4.90
CA ILE A 40 -17.04 -2.08 -5.05
C ILE A 40 -17.36 -2.74 -6.38
N SER A 41 -16.37 -3.45 -6.95
CA SER A 41 -16.51 -4.20 -8.20
C SER A 41 -17.67 -5.20 -8.11
N TYR A 42 -18.34 -5.47 -9.22
CA TYR A 42 -19.31 -6.58 -9.27
C TYR A 42 -18.67 -7.94 -9.03
N ALA A 43 -17.37 -8.06 -9.34
CA ALA A 43 -16.59 -9.27 -9.06
C ALA A 43 -16.25 -9.44 -7.57
N LYS A 44 -16.46 -8.39 -6.75
CA LYS A 44 -16.02 -8.33 -5.35
C LYS A 44 -14.49 -8.45 -5.26
N VAL A 45 -13.94 -8.47 -4.05
CA VAL A 45 -12.54 -8.84 -3.83
C VAL A 45 -12.44 -9.94 -2.79
N THR A 46 -11.77 -11.02 -3.15
CA THR A 46 -11.49 -12.15 -2.26
C THR A 46 -10.00 -12.21 -2.01
N GLN A 47 -9.59 -11.84 -0.81
CA GLN A 47 -8.19 -11.68 -0.47
C GLN A 47 -7.81 -12.62 0.68
N LEU A 48 -6.73 -13.37 0.50
CA LEU A 48 -6.03 -14.01 1.60
C LEU A 48 -4.74 -13.24 1.86
N VAL A 49 -4.54 -12.82 3.10
CA VAL A 49 -3.28 -12.24 3.56
C VAL A 49 -2.53 -13.24 4.42
N ALA A 50 -1.22 -13.36 4.22
CA ALA A 50 -0.39 -14.27 5.00
C ALA A 50 0.97 -13.65 5.29
N LEU A 51 1.44 -13.79 6.53
CA LEU A 51 2.75 -13.31 6.95
C LEU A 51 3.85 -14.21 6.41
N GLY A 52 4.95 -13.59 5.98
CA GLY A 52 6.22 -14.28 5.81
C GLY A 52 6.80 -14.72 7.15
N HIS A 53 7.82 -15.59 7.10
CA HIS A 53 8.46 -16.18 8.29
C HIS A 53 8.90 -15.14 9.33
N GLU A 54 9.46 -14.00 8.90
CA GLU A 54 9.93 -12.93 9.80
C GLU A 54 8.84 -11.91 10.18
N GLY A 55 7.63 -12.00 9.60
CA GLY A 55 6.54 -11.07 9.87
C GLY A 55 6.67 -9.69 9.22
N SER A 56 7.80 -9.37 8.58
CA SER A 56 8.02 -8.08 7.87
C SER A 56 7.32 -7.99 6.51
N ARG A 57 6.84 -9.12 5.98
CA ARG A 57 6.20 -9.24 4.67
C ARG A 57 4.80 -9.80 4.80
N ILE A 58 3.86 -9.21 4.07
CA ILE A 58 2.49 -9.70 3.93
C ILE A 58 2.27 -10.09 2.47
N TYR A 59 2.06 -11.37 2.21
CA TYR A 59 1.65 -11.86 0.90
C TYR A 59 0.15 -11.64 0.74
N SER A 60 -0.26 -11.06 -0.38
CA SER A 60 -1.66 -10.86 -0.76
C SER A 60 -2.00 -11.79 -1.91
N LEU A 61 -2.89 -12.75 -1.65
CA LEU A 61 -3.35 -13.73 -2.62
C LEU A 61 -4.80 -13.42 -2.99
N ASP A 62 -5.08 -13.36 -4.28
CA ASP A 62 -6.44 -13.18 -4.81
C ASP A 62 -6.65 -14.18 -5.98
N PRO A 63 -7.82 -14.83 -6.09
CA PRO A 63 -8.11 -15.78 -7.16
C PRO A 63 -7.95 -15.25 -8.60
N TRP A 64 -7.97 -13.94 -8.79
CA TRP A 64 -7.78 -13.26 -10.07
C TRP A 64 -6.32 -12.91 -10.37
N LEU A 65 -5.44 -13.03 -9.38
CA LEU A 65 -4.00 -12.75 -9.52
C LEU A 65 -3.21 -14.02 -9.85
N ALA A 66 -1.95 -13.81 -10.20
CA ALA A 66 -1.03 -14.91 -10.46
C ALA A 66 -0.97 -15.85 -9.25
N ARG A 67 -0.89 -17.16 -9.54
CA ARG A 67 -0.82 -18.20 -8.50
C ARG A 67 0.61 -18.35 -7.97
N ASP A 68 1.09 -17.30 -7.30
CA ASP A 68 2.41 -17.21 -6.68
C ASP A 68 2.41 -16.21 -5.50
N TYR A 69 3.59 -15.82 -5.03
CA TYR A 69 3.79 -14.89 -3.91
C TYR A 69 4.32 -13.52 -4.37
N SER A 70 3.98 -13.11 -5.59
CA SER A 70 4.52 -11.87 -6.15
C SER A 70 3.84 -10.60 -5.65
N TYR A 71 2.59 -10.70 -5.22
CA TYR A 71 1.82 -9.59 -4.70
C TYR A 71 1.98 -9.51 -3.19
N GLU A 72 2.45 -8.35 -2.75
CA GLU A 72 2.77 -8.09 -1.36
C GLU A 72 2.18 -6.75 -0.93
N ILE A 73 2.01 -6.63 0.37
CA ILE A 73 1.62 -5.42 1.07
C ILE A 73 2.76 -5.13 2.04
N GLY A 74 3.49 -4.05 1.78
CA GLY A 74 4.57 -3.62 2.67
C GLY A 74 4.03 -3.33 4.06
N THR A 75 4.74 -3.76 5.10
CA THR A 75 4.45 -3.42 6.51
C THR A 75 4.90 -1.99 6.84
N PRO A 76 4.54 -1.42 8.01
CA PRO A 76 5.04 -0.10 8.43
C PRO A 76 6.57 0.02 8.38
N PHE A 77 7.06 1.27 8.40
CA PHE A 77 8.48 1.61 8.36
C PHE A 77 9.20 1.02 7.14
N ASN A 78 8.69 1.30 5.95
CA ASN A 78 9.28 0.85 4.68
C ASN A 78 9.45 -0.68 4.62
N SER A 79 8.39 -1.42 4.97
CA SER A 79 8.36 -2.89 5.00
C SER A 79 9.26 -3.55 6.05
N ARG A 80 9.55 -2.86 7.16
CA ARG A 80 10.46 -3.38 8.22
C ARG A 80 9.74 -3.83 9.48
N PHE A 81 8.50 -3.40 9.71
CA PHE A 81 7.76 -3.79 10.92
C PHE A 81 7.50 -5.30 10.96
N GLN A 82 7.98 -5.97 12.01
CA GLN A 82 7.81 -7.40 12.17
C GLN A 82 6.48 -7.73 12.84
N ALA A 83 5.46 -8.05 12.04
CA ALA A 83 4.16 -8.47 12.54
C ALA A 83 4.20 -9.86 13.19
N GLU A 84 3.70 -9.94 14.42
CA GLU A 84 3.46 -11.19 15.13
C GLU A 84 2.12 -11.82 14.71
N SER A 85 1.12 -11.03 14.37
CA SER A 85 -0.17 -11.54 13.90
C SER A 85 -0.86 -10.62 12.91
N VAL A 86 -1.74 -11.20 12.09
CA VAL A 86 -2.55 -10.53 11.08
C VAL A 86 -4.00 -11.01 11.13
N SER A 87 -4.93 -10.08 10.96
CA SER A 87 -6.33 -10.33 10.67
C SER A 87 -6.81 -9.36 9.60
N ALA A 88 -7.81 -9.72 8.82
CA ALA A 88 -8.33 -8.85 7.75
C ALA A 88 -9.84 -9.05 7.56
N SER A 89 -10.56 -7.96 7.26
CA SER A 89 -12.00 -7.99 6.94
C SER A 89 -12.35 -6.84 6.01
N GLY A 90 -13.02 -7.15 4.90
CA GLY A 90 -13.43 -6.18 3.88
C GLY A 90 -12.26 -5.28 3.46
N SER A 91 -11.16 -5.92 3.11
CA SER A 91 -9.88 -5.34 2.64
C SER A 91 -9.13 -4.47 3.65
N VAL A 92 -9.63 -4.31 4.87
CA VAL A 92 -8.89 -3.68 5.96
C VAL A 92 -8.07 -4.75 6.66
N ILE A 93 -6.75 -4.57 6.64
CA ILE A 93 -5.76 -5.43 7.28
C ILE A 93 -5.44 -4.84 8.64
N PHE A 94 -5.32 -5.69 9.65
CA PHE A 94 -4.99 -5.38 11.02
C PHE A 94 -3.82 -6.25 11.47
N ILE A 95 -2.71 -5.63 11.87
CA ILE A 95 -1.50 -6.32 12.34
C ILE A 95 -1.11 -5.87 13.73
N THR A 96 -0.36 -6.71 14.44
CA THR A 96 0.28 -6.39 15.73
C THR A 96 1.69 -6.97 15.78
N ASN A 97 2.65 -6.30 16.41
CA ASN A 97 3.97 -6.87 16.71
C ASN A 97 3.97 -7.60 18.08
N LYS A 98 5.14 -8.10 18.50
CA LYS A 98 5.32 -8.75 19.80
C LYS A 98 5.16 -7.82 21.02
N TYR A 99 5.13 -6.51 20.80
CA TYR A 99 4.96 -5.46 21.82
C TYR A 99 3.54 -4.90 21.86
N GLY A 100 2.63 -5.42 21.04
CA GLY A 100 1.25 -4.93 21.00
C GLY A 100 1.08 -3.59 20.29
N ASP A 101 2.07 -3.14 19.52
CA ASP A 101 1.89 -2.00 18.61
C ASP A 101 1.16 -2.47 17.37
N MET A 102 0.17 -1.70 16.96
CA MET A 102 -0.92 -2.19 16.15
C MET A 102 -1.17 -1.26 14.98
N TYR A 103 -1.34 -1.81 13.79
CA TYR A 103 -1.54 -1.00 12.60
C TYR A 103 -2.67 -1.54 11.75
N THR A 104 -3.37 -0.63 11.08
CA THR A 104 -4.39 -0.98 10.09
C THR A 104 -4.16 -0.31 8.75
N LYS A 105 -4.52 -1.00 7.66
CA LYS A 105 -4.45 -0.46 6.30
C LYS A 105 -5.59 -1.01 5.45
N LEU A 106 -6.28 -0.15 4.70
CA LEU A 106 -7.17 -0.58 3.63
C LEU A 106 -6.30 -0.92 2.42
N SER A 107 -6.19 -2.19 2.02
CA SER A 107 -5.32 -2.53 0.89
C SER A 107 -5.77 -3.79 0.19
N ASP A 108 -6.21 -3.60 -1.05
CA ASP A 108 -6.43 -4.67 -2.00
C ASP A 108 -6.07 -4.20 -3.42
N TYR A 109 -6.17 -5.12 -4.39
CA TYR A 109 -5.79 -4.88 -5.77
C TYR A 109 -6.64 -3.81 -6.47
N ASP A 110 -7.91 -3.64 -6.07
CA ASP A 110 -8.83 -2.65 -6.61
C ASP A 110 -8.50 -1.26 -6.05
N VAL A 111 -8.65 -1.09 -4.73
CA VAL A 111 -8.59 0.24 -4.09
C VAL A 111 -7.20 0.88 -4.15
N ARG A 112 -6.14 0.07 -4.32
CA ARG A 112 -4.76 0.57 -4.45
C ARG A 112 -4.39 1.04 -5.86
N GLY A 113 -5.28 0.90 -6.85
CA GLY A 113 -5.01 1.39 -8.21
C GLY A 113 -4.43 0.37 -9.19
N ALA A 114 -4.41 -0.92 -8.84
CA ALA A 114 -3.79 -1.95 -9.67
C ALA A 114 -4.76 -2.62 -10.67
N ASP A 115 -6.07 -2.36 -10.60
CA ASP A 115 -7.08 -2.89 -11.54
C ASP A 115 -7.72 -1.83 -12.48
N PRO A 116 -6.97 -1.24 -13.43
CA PRO A 116 -7.53 -0.33 -14.43
C PRO A 116 -8.41 -1.05 -15.46
N ALA A 117 -8.51 -2.38 -15.41
CA ALA A 117 -9.51 -3.11 -16.17
C ALA A 117 -10.92 -2.92 -15.57
N GLN A 118 -11.06 -2.83 -14.25
CA GLN A 118 -12.36 -2.63 -13.60
C GLN A 118 -12.67 -1.17 -13.29
N PHE A 119 -11.67 -0.35 -12.97
CA PHE A 119 -11.91 1.00 -12.49
C PHE A 119 -11.08 2.07 -13.21
N ARG A 120 -11.54 3.32 -13.08
CA ARG A 120 -10.72 4.50 -13.35
C ARG A 120 -10.04 4.95 -12.07
N TYR A 121 -8.77 5.35 -12.16
CA TYR A 121 -7.99 5.89 -11.04
C TYR A 121 -7.38 7.23 -11.36
N GLN A 122 -7.09 8.00 -10.32
CA GLN A 122 -6.31 9.22 -10.40
C GLN A 122 -5.49 9.41 -9.14
N TRP A 123 -4.31 10.01 -9.27
CA TRP A 123 -3.55 10.41 -8.09
C TRP A 123 -4.29 11.46 -7.28
N PHE A 124 -4.34 11.29 -5.97
CA PHE A 124 -4.97 12.26 -5.07
C PHE A 124 -4.16 13.55 -5.02
N ASP A 125 -4.79 14.65 -5.41
CA ASP A 125 -4.24 16.00 -5.30
C ASP A 125 -5.10 16.81 -4.30
N PRO A 126 -4.59 17.11 -3.08
CA PRO A 126 -5.33 17.90 -2.11
C PRO A 126 -5.48 19.37 -2.50
N ASN A 127 -4.66 19.89 -3.42
CA ASN A 127 -4.73 21.27 -3.90
C ASN A 127 -5.69 21.44 -5.08
N ASN A 128 -5.99 20.35 -5.79
CA ASN A 128 -6.92 20.31 -6.90
C ASN A 128 -7.84 19.07 -6.79
N PRO A 129 -8.70 19.01 -5.75
CA PRO A 129 -9.58 17.88 -5.55
C PRO A 129 -10.58 17.74 -6.70
N ASP A 130 -10.86 16.51 -7.10
CA ASP A 130 -11.88 16.23 -8.12
C ASP A 130 -13.28 16.50 -7.57
N GLU A 131 -13.97 17.48 -8.15
CA GLU A 131 -15.31 17.89 -7.73
C GLU A 131 -16.43 16.97 -8.24
N ARG A 132 -16.13 16.03 -9.16
CA ARG A 132 -17.15 15.10 -9.67
C ARG A 132 -17.67 14.19 -8.55
N PRO A 133 -18.94 13.79 -8.59
CA PRO A 133 -19.50 12.87 -7.61
C PRO A 133 -18.95 11.45 -7.77
N SER A 134 -18.99 10.66 -6.71
CA SER A 134 -18.81 9.21 -6.80
C SER A 134 -19.82 8.58 -7.77
N ALA A 135 -19.40 7.53 -8.46
CA ALA A 135 -20.32 6.71 -9.22
C ALA A 135 -21.28 5.94 -8.29
N SER A 136 -22.54 5.79 -8.70
CA SER A 136 -23.53 5.05 -7.91
C SER A 136 -23.37 3.52 -7.98
N ASN A 137 -22.55 3.02 -8.90
CA ASN A 137 -22.24 1.59 -9.05
C ASN A 137 -20.97 1.39 -9.88
N ALA A 138 -20.41 0.17 -9.84
CA ALA A 138 -19.17 -0.18 -10.53
C ALA A 138 -19.20 0.02 -12.05
N LEU A 139 -20.34 -0.18 -12.73
CA LEU A 139 -20.43 0.05 -14.18
C LEU A 139 -20.22 1.52 -14.51
N LEU A 140 -20.94 2.41 -13.82
CA LEU A 140 -20.79 3.85 -14.02
C LEU A 140 -19.42 4.35 -13.62
N GLN A 141 -18.83 3.80 -12.55
CA GLN A 141 -17.46 4.12 -12.15
C GLN A 141 -16.51 3.94 -13.33
N ARG A 142 -16.67 2.83 -14.05
CA ARG A 142 -15.82 2.46 -15.17
C ARG A 142 -16.04 3.26 -16.44
N VAL A 143 -17.28 3.60 -16.79
CA VAL A 143 -17.62 4.14 -18.13
C VAL A 143 -18.05 5.60 -18.15
N ASP A 144 -18.50 6.17 -17.03
CA ASP A 144 -19.03 7.53 -16.98
C ASP A 144 -17.96 8.53 -16.54
N ASN A 145 -17.48 9.33 -17.50
CA ASN A 145 -16.48 10.37 -17.26
C ASN A 145 -16.98 11.55 -16.40
N ASN A 146 -18.28 11.64 -16.12
CA ASN A 146 -18.84 12.65 -15.21
C ASN A 146 -18.75 12.24 -13.73
N THR A 147 -18.30 11.02 -13.44
CA THR A 147 -18.05 10.55 -12.06
C THR A 147 -16.56 10.60 -11.73
N ALA A 148 -16.23 10.78 -10.46
CA ALA A 148 -14.84 10.79 -9.98
C ALA A 148 -14.21 9.39 -10.10
N PRO A 149 -12.99 9.27 -10.66
CA PRO A 149 -12.14 8.10 -10.50
C PRO A 149 -11.85 7.78 -9.02
N ILE A 150 -11.41 6.57 -8.72
CA ILE A 150 -10.86 6.24 -7.40
C ILE A 150 -9.58 7.06 -7.20
N ALA A 151 -9.56 7.88 -6.15
CA ALA A 151 -8.36 8.60 -5.74
C ALA A 151 -7.36 7.59 -5.14
N ILE A 152 -6.12 7.62 -5.62
CA ILE A 152 -5.02 6.79 -5.13
C ILE A 152 -3.91 7.67 -4.56
N GLU A 153 -3.34 7.24 -3.46
CA GLU A 153 -2.11 7.77 -2.88
C GLU A 153 -1.30 6.60 -2.33
N GLY A 154 -0.02 6.82 -2.03
CA GLY A 154 0.73 5.87 -1.22
C GLY A 154 0.02 5.69 0.13
N GLN A 155 -0.69 4.57 0.32
CA GLN A 155 -1.51 4.39 1.50
C GLN A 155 -0.61 4.00 2.66
N GLU A 156 -0.54 4.88 3.65
CA GLU A 156 0.21 4.62 4.88
C GLU A 156 -0.56 3.71 5.83
N TRP A 157 0.18 3.08 6.72
CA TRP A 157 -0.42 2.35 7.82
C TRP A 157 -0.90 3.31 8.91
N THR A 158 -2.13 3.13 9.37
CA THR A 158 -2.67 3.87 10.51
C THR A 158 -2.28 3.18 11.80
N HIS A 159 -1.47 3.85 12.63
CA HIS A 159 -1.14 3.37 13.97
C HIS A 159 -2.37 3.41 14.87
N GLN A 160 -2.63 2.32 15.58
CA GLN A 160 -3.73 2.16 16.53
C GLN A 160 -3.24 2.41 17.96
N PRO A 161 -4.06 3.05 18.81
CA PRO A 161 -3.68 3.35 20.19
C PRO A 161 -3.38 2.09 20.99
N LYS A 162 -2.46 2.20 21.95
CA LYS A 162 -2.13 1.12 22.89
C LYS A 162 -3.35 0.72 23.72
N ILE A 163 -3.45 -0.58 24.01
CA ILE A 163 -4.43 -1.11 24.95
C ILE A 163 -3.88 -0.97 26.38
N PRO A 164 -4.65 -0.43 27.34
CA PRO A 164 -4.21 -0.26 28.73
C PRO A 164 -4.37 -1.57 29.54
N GLY A 165 -3.70 -2.64 29.12
CA GLY A 165 -3.82 -3.94 29.78
C GLY A 165 -2.92 -5.03 29.22
N VAL A 166 -3.09 -6.25 29.71
CA VAL A 166 -2.43 -7.44 29.15
C VAL A 166 -3.19 -7.86 27.90
N ILE A 167 -2.47 -8.12 26.82
CA ILE A 167 -3.02 -8.59 25.55
C ILE A 167 -2.24 -9.78 25.02
N THR A 168 -2.84 -10.48 24.07
CA THR A 168 -2.22 -11.60 23.36
C THR A 168 -2.11 -11.31 21.86
N SER A 169 -1.45 -12.22 21.14
CA SER A 169 -1.32 -12.20 19.68
C SER A 169 -2.65 -12.48 18.96
N ARG A 170 -3.71 -12.88 19.67
CA ARG A 170 -4.99 -13.23 19.06
C ARG A 170 -5.81 -11.97 18.79
N ILE A 171 -5.73 -11.49 17.55
CA ILE A 171 -6.44 -10.31 17.05
C ILE A 171 -7.53 -10.70 16.06
N SER A 172 -8.57 -9.88 15.95
CA SER A 172 -9.57 -10.00 14.89
C SER A 172 -10.12 -8.64 14.47
N ILE A 173 -10.62 -8.57 13.23
CA ILE A 173 -11.33 -7.42 12.69
C ILE A 173 -12.65 -7.89 12.06
N HIS A 174 -13.73 -7.13 12.26
CA HIS A 174 -15.07 -7.52 11.82
C HIS A 174 -15.77 -6.35 11.12
N THR A 175 -16.50 -6.63 10.04
CA THR A 175 -17.41 -5.66 9.43
C THR A 175 -18.64 -5.45 10.31
N THR A 176 -18.94 -4.18 10.63
CA THR A 176 -20.06 -3.81 11.51
C THR A 176 -21.23 -3.16 10.77
N ALA A 177 -20.97 -2.52 9.62
CA ALA A 177 -21.96 -1.86 8.78
C ALA A 177 -21.41 -1.69 7.34
N PRO A 178 -22.23 -1.24 6.37
CA PRO A 178 -21.74 -0.86 5.05
C PRO A 178 -20.67 0.23 5.09
N GLY A 179 -19.71 0.17 4.19
CA GLY A 179 -18.55 1.05 4.06
C GLY A 179 -17.27 0.37 4.55
N SER A 180 -16.16 0.58 3.84
CA SER A 180 -14.87 -0.02 4.18
C SER A 180 -14.32 0.36 5.57
N MET A 181 -14.74 1.51 6.10
CA MET A 181 -14.29 2.02 7.40
C MET A 181 -15.10 1.50 8.60
N ASN A 182 -16.25 0.87 8.35
CA ASN A 182 -17.12 0.34 9.41
C ASN A 182 -16.61 -1.02 9.88
N ARG A 183 -15.58 -0.97 10.73
CA ARG A 183 -14.93 -2.15 11.31
C ARG A 183 -14.84 -2.04 12.83
N GLU A 184 -14.91 -3.19 13.50
CA GLU A 184 -14.52 -3.35 14.90
C GLU A 184 -13.19 -4.12 14.97
N LEU A 185 -12.22 -3.56 15.69
CA LEU A 185 -10.97 -4.22 16.04
C LEU A 185 -11.16 -4.93 17.38
N ARG A 186 -10.65 -6.16 17.51
CA ARG A 186 -10.65 -6.90 18.77
C ARG A 186 -9.28 -7.51 19.07
N VAL A 187 -8.91 -7.51 20.34
CA VAL A 187 -7.64 -8.08 20.83
C VAL A 187 -7.92 -8.85 22.11
N GLU A 188 -7.61 -10.15 22.13
CA GLU A 188 -7.75 -10.98 23.33
C GLU A 188 -6.79 -10.49 24.43
N GLY A 189 -7.25 -10.53 25.68
CA GLY A 189 -6.44 -10.07 26.81
C GLY A 189 -7.17 -10.15 28.14
N THR A 190 -6.64 -9.41 29.13
CA THR A 190 -7.28 -9.24 30.43
C THR A 190 -7.47 -7.76 30.76
N ASN A 191 -8.49 -7.46 31.57
CA ASN A 191 -8.66 -6.14 32.18
C ASN A 191 -7.76 -5.97 33.42
N SER A 192 -7.91 -4.81 34.09
CA SER A 192 -7.19 -4.48 35.33
C SER A 192 -7.51 -5.40 36.50
N ASP A 193 -8.68 -6.03 36.49
CA ASP A 193 -9.16 -6.94 37.55
C ASP A 193 -8.70 -8.39 37.31
N GLY A 194 -8.02 -8.65 36.18
CA GLY A 194 -7.51 -9.96 35.80
C GLY A 194 -8.54 -10.87 35.11
N GLU A 195 -9.72 -10.36 34.78
CA GLU A 195 -10.74 -11.10 34.03
C GLU A 195 -10.31 -11.25 32.57
N SER A 196 -10.47 -12.45 32.02
CA SER A 196 -10.15 -12.71 30.61
C SER A 196 -11.31 -12.34 29.68
N GLY A 197 -10.96 -11.90 28.47
CA GLY A 197 -11.90 -11.38 27.50
C GLY A 197 -11.21 -10.79 26.29
N TYR A 198 -11.81 -9.76 25.72
CA TYR A 198 -11.21 -9.02 24.61
C TYR A 198 -11.42 -7.52 24.75
N TRP A 199 -10.39 -6.79 24.37
CA TRP A 199 -10.44 -5.35 24.13
C TRP A 199 -11.01 -5.10 22.73
N HIS A 200 -11.86 -4.09 22.59
CA HIS A 200 -12.43 -3.73 21.30
C HIS A 200 -12.67 -2.23 21.15
N LYS A 201 -12.69 -1.78 19.89
CA LYS A 201 -13.04 -0.42 19.48
C LYS A 201 -13.44 -0.39 18.00
N SER A 202 -14.12 0.67 17.56
CA SER A 202 -14.28 0.91 16.13
C SER A 202 -12.94 1.30 15.49
N LEU A 203 -12.80 1.10 14.17
CA LEU A 203 -11.54 1.32 13.43
C LEU A 203 -10.87 2.66 13.73
N GLU A 204 -11.66 3.74 13.76
CA GLU A 204 -11.18 5.11 13.91
C GLU A 204 -11.25 5.65 15.37
N ASP A 205 -11.83 4.87 16.29
CA ASP A 205 -11.93 5.28 17.69
C ASP A 205 -10.57 5.32 18.38
N LYS A 206 -10.40 6.20 19.37
CA LYS A 206 -9.14 6.31 20.12
C LYS A 206 -9.08 5.46 21.39
N ASN A 207 -10.23 5.05 21.90
CA ASN A 207 -10.34 4.39 23.19
C ASN A 207 -10.77 2.94 23.04
N TRP A 208 -10.17 2.06 23.83
CA TRP A 208 -10.52 0.66 23.91
C TRP A 208 -11.54 0.42 25.03
N SER A 209 -12.53 -0.42 24.75
CA SER A 209 -13.45 -0.98 25.75
C SER A 209 -13.12 -2.46 25.96
N PHE A 210 -13.50 -3.02 27.10
CA PHE A 210 -13.26 -4.43 27.42
C PHE A 210 -14.57 -5.19 27.60
N THR A 211 -14.65 -6.37 27.01
CA THR A 211 -15.75 -7.33 27.24
C THR A 211 -15.17 -8.59 27.86
N ALA A 212 -15.58 -8.88 29.11
CA ALA A 212 -15.20 -10.10 29.80
C ALA A 212 -15.92 -11.32 29.19
N THR A 213 -15.16 -12.39 28.95
CA THR A 213 -15.71 -13.69 28.53
C THR A 213 -15.46 -14.77 29.57
N ASN A 214 -14.48 -14.56 30.45
CA ASN A 214 -14.01 -15.53 31.46
C ASN A 214 -13.55 -16.88 30.86
N LEU A 215 -13.24 -16.89 29.57
CA LEU A 215 -12.65 -18.05 28.88
C LEU A 215 -11.12 -18.00 29.00
N PRO A 216 -10.41 -19.13 29.01
CA PRO A 216 -8.95 -19.15 28.94
C PRO A 216 -8.42 -18.39 27.72
N LEU A 217 -7.32 -17.65 27.87
CA LEU A 217 -6.63 -17.02 26.75
C LEU A 217 -5.99 -18.09 25.86
N GLU A 218 -6.14 -17.97 24.54
CA GLU A 218 -5.55 -18.91 23.57
C GLU A 218 -4.32 -18.32 22.87
N GLY A 219 -4.26 -16.99 22.70
CA GLY A 219 -3.14 -16.32 22.06
C GLY A 219 -1.89 -16.26 22.94
N LYS A 220 -0.75 -16.03 22.29
CA LYS A 220 0.53 -15.81 22.98
C LYS A 220 0.53 -14.42 23.62
N LYS A 221 0.83 -14.35 24.92
CA LYS A 221 0.96 -13.07 25.64
C LYS A 221 2.02 -12.18 24.98
N LEU A 222 1.68 -10.90 24.77
CA LEU A 222 2.57 -9.88 24.20
C LEU A 222 3.23 -9.03 25.30
N ASP A 223 4.39 -8.45 25.00
CA ASP A 223 5.10 -7.52 25.89
C ASP A 223 4.56 -6.08 25.74
N ASN A 224 3.27 -5.93 26.06
CA ASN A 224 2.52 -4.69 25.85
C ASN A 224 2.81 -3.65 26.93
N SER A 225 3.66 -2.68 26.60
CA SER A 225 3.90 -1.49 27.40
C SER A 225 2.93 -0.36 27.04
N SER A 226 2.85 0.71 27.85
CA SER A 226 2.08 1.91 27.48
C SER A 226 2.78 2.77 26.43
N ALA A 227 4.07 2.56 26.17
CA ALA A 227 4.83 3.26 25.15
C ALA A 227 4.73 2.54 23.80
N ASP A 228 4.85 3.31 22.73
CA ASP A 228 5.06 2.79 21.38
C ASP A 228 6.45 2.15 21.30
N ARG A 229 6.50 0.92 20.81
CA ARG A 229 7.73 0.13 20.65
C ARG A 229 7.84 -0.43 19.22
N SER A 230 7.18 0.21 18.26
CA SER A 230 7.09 -0.25 16.89
C SER A 230 8.45 -0.39 16.21
N GLU A 231 9.42 0.44 16.61
CA GLU A 231 10.77 0.48 16.05
C GLU A 231 11.78 -0.40 16.79
N ASP A 232 11.42 -0.99 17.94
CA ASP A 232 12.34 -1.77 18.78
C ASP A 232 12.87 -3.03 18.08
N THR A 233 12.08 -3.60 17.14
CA THR A 233 12.47 -4.76 16.32
C THR A 233 12.04 -4.62 14.87
N LEU A 234 12.66 -3.67 14.19
CA LEU A 234 12.59 -3.59 12.74
C LEU A 234 13.44 -4.68 12.09
N ALA A 235 12.97 -5.23 10.98
CA ALA A 235 13.79 -6.00 10.07
C ALA A 235 14.88 -5.11 9.44
N GLU A 236 15.85 -5.76 8.80
CA GLU A 236 16.88 -5.09 8.02
C GLU A 236 16.28 -4.20 6.94
N GLU A 237 16.99 -3.13 6.62
CA GLU A 237 16.59 -2.24 5.52
C GLU A 237 16.64 -2.95 4.18
N SER A 238 15.82 -2.49 3.24
CA SER A 238 15.92 -2.99 1.88
C SER A 238 17.34 -2.75 1.34
N PRO A 239 17.97 -3.75 0.71
CA PRO A 239 19.33 -3.61 0.18
C PRO A 239 19.37 -2.83 -1.14
N PHE A 240 18.23 -2.35 -1.63
CA PHE A 240 18.12 -1.75 -2.95
C PHE A 240 18.16 -0.23 -2.85
N SER A 241 19.31 0.37 -3.09
CA SER A 241 19.44 1.82 -3.26
C SER A 241 19.82 2.14 -4.70
N TYR A 242 19.36 3.26 -5.23
CA TYR A 242 19.56 3.66 -6.63
C TYR A 242 19.92 5.14 -6.74
N GLU A 243 20.78 5.47 -7.69
CA GLU A 243 21.15 6.85 -8.00
C GLU A 243 21.33 7.03 -9.51
N GLY A 244 20.95 8.19 -10.02
CA GLY A 244 20.98 8.48 -11.44
C GLY A 244 20.64 9.92 -11.78
N LYS A 245 21.01 10.35 -12.98
CA LYS A 245 20.64 11.67 -13.51
C LYS A 245 19.22 11.64 -14.06
N ILE A 246 18.46 12.68 -13.78
CA ILE A 246 17.12 12.90 -14.35
C ILE A 246 17.11 14.00 -15.41
N THR A 247 18.00 14.99 -15.26
CA THR A 247 18.31 16.02 -16.24
C THR A 247 19.82 16.31 -16.21
N ASP A 248 20.32 17.22 -17.05
CA ASP A 248 21.73 17.61 -17.04
C ASP A 248 22.18 18.21 -15.69
N ASN A 249 21.26 18.91 -15.01
CA ASN A 249 21.52 19.66 -13.78
C ASN A 249 20.90 19.03 -12.52
N ALA A 250 20.22 17.89 -12.67
CA ALA A 250 19.57 17.21 -11.55
C ALA A 250 19.82 15.70 -11.54
N SER A 251 20.07 15.16 -10.35
CA SER A 251 20.08 13.73 -10.06
C SER A 251 19.05 13.39 -8.99
N LEU A 252 18.64 12.13 -8.93
CA LEU A 252 17.76 11.62 -7.89
C LEU A 252 18.38 10.37 -7.27
N ARG A 253 18.19 10.25 -5.96
CA ARG A 253 18.62 9.11 -5.14
C ARG A 253 17.43 8.54 -4.39
N ILE A 254 17.34 7.22 -4.38
CA ILE A 254 16.37 6.44 -3.61
C ILE A 254 17.18 5.51 -2.72
N ASP A 255 17.02 5.67 -1.41
CA ASP A 255 17.68 4.81 -0.43
C ASP A 255 16.71 3.73 0.02
N HIS A 256 17.19 2.50 0.13
CA HIS A 256 16.45 1.37 0.69
C HIS A 256 15.05 1.18 0.08
N PHE A 257 14.94 1.24 -1.24
CA PHE A 257 13.69 1.01 -1.97
C PHE A 257 13.08 -0.36 -1.61
N ALA A 258 12.02 -0.36 -0.80
CA ALA A 258 11.29 -1.57 -0.47
C ALA A 258 10.17 -1.77 -1.50
N TYR A 259 10.35 -2.74 -2.41
CA TYR A 259 9.48 -2.94 -3.57
C TYR A 259 7.99 -3.19 -3.29
N ALA A 260 7.62 -3.49 -2.04
CA ALA A 260 6.24 -3.72 -1.59
C ALA A 260 5.64 -2.51 -0.84
N SER A 261 6.46 -1.52 -0.49
CA SER A 261 6.01 -0.24 0.08
C SER A 261 5.48 0.65 -1.03
N GLU A 262 4.44 1.42 -0.73
CA GLU A 262 3.76 2.28 -1.72
C GLU A 262 4.22 3.73 -1.67
N ARG A 263 5.02 4.12 -0.68
CA ARG A 263 5.61 5.45 -0.52
C ARG A 263 7.07 5.34 -0.16
N HIS A 264 7.89 6.18 -0.79
CA HIS A 264 9.33 6.23 -0.59
C HIS A 264 9.79 7.67 -0.47
N ASP A 265 10.65 7.92 0.52
CA ASP A 265 11.43 9.15 0.57
C ASP A 265 12.51 9.09 -0.51
N ILE A 266 12.60 10.14 -1.32
CA ILE A 266 13.61 10.26 -2.36
C ILE A 266 14.28 11.63 -2.24
N THR A 267 15.55 11.70 -2.65
CA THR A 267 16.30 12.96 -2.64
C THR A 267 16.58 13.39 -4.06
N VAL A 268 16.15 14.60 -4.45
CA VAL A 268 16.63 15.24 -5.67
C VAL A 268 17.81 16.15 -5.35
N THR A 269 18.88 16.07 -6.14
CA THR A 269 20.00 17.01 -6.08
C THR A 269 19.92 17.91 -7.31
N VAL A 270 19.67 19.20 -7.13
CA VAL A 270 19.63 20.21 -8.21
C VAL A 270 20.80 21.16 -8.03
N ASN A 271 21.68 21.23 -9.04
CA ASN A 271 22.91 22.04 -9.00
C ASN A 271 23.72 21.88 -7.70
N GLY A 272 23.82 20.64 -7.20
CA GLY A 272 24.59 20.29 -6.00
C GLY A 272 23.87 20.49 -4.67
N LYS A 273 22.65 21.06 -4.65
CA LYS A 273 21.83 21.19 -3.45
C LYS A 273 20.78 20.08 -3.39
N LYS A 274 20.54 19.53 -2.19
CA LYS A 274 19.63 18.41 -1.97
C LYS A 274 18.27 18.87 -1.46
N TYR A 275 17.21 18.26 -1.99
CA TYR A 275 15.84 18.51 -1.60
C TYR A 275 15.07 17.19 -1.49
N PRO A 276 14.22 17.04 -0.47
CA PRO A 276 13.38 15.87 -0.34
C PRO A 276 12.21 15.92 -1.34
N LEU A 277 11.88 14.77 -1.89
CA LEU A 277 10.65 14.51 -2.65
C LEU A 277 10.04 13.20 -2.12
N LEU A 278 8.78 12.92 -2.47
CA LEU A 278 8.18 11.61 -2.21
C LEU A 278 7.89 10.91 -3.53
N LEU A 279 8.07 9.60 -3.55
CA LEU A 279 7.66 8.73 -4.64
C LEU A 279 6.56 7.80 -4.14
N ASP A 280 5.34 8.00 -4.62
CA ASP A 280 4.25 7.04 -4.43
C ASP A 280 4.29 6.01 -5.58
N THR A 281 4.10 4.73 -5.29
CA THR A 281 4.13 3.63 -6.27
C THR A 281 2.91 2.71 -6.14
N VAL A 282 2.44 2.22 -7.29
CA VAL A 282 1.39 1.21 -7.42
C VAL A 282 1.90 0.09 -8.31
N ASP A 283 2.21 -1.05 -7.70
CA ASP A 283 2.73 -2.23 -8.40
C ASP A 283 1.65 -2.89 -9.27
N GLY A 284 2.04 -3.23 -10.50
CA GLY A 284 1.20 -3.90 -11.48
C GLY A 284 0.52 -2.96 -12.46
N ARG A 285 1.12 -1.80 -12.83
CA ARG A 285 0.51 -0.83 -13.76
C ARG A 285 1.52 -0.23 -14.78
N LEU A 286 1.99 -1.03 -15.75
CA LEU A 286 2.68 -0.53 -16.96
C LEU A 286 1.98 -0.91 -18.29
N GLY A 287 0.65 -0.94 -18.29
CA GLY A 287 -0.12 -1.35 -19.46
C GLY A 287 -1.49 -0.68 -19.58
N THR A 288 -2.11 -0.80 -20.76
CA THR A 288 -3.51 -0.39 -20.97
C THR A 288 -4.46 -1.40 -20.30
N PRO A 289 -5.74 -1.04 -20.06
CA PRO A 289 -6.77 -2.02 -19.67
C PRO A 289 -6.82 -3.23 -20.62
N LEU A 290 -6.47 -3.02 -21.89
CA LEU A 290 -6.42 -4.08 -22.89
C LEU A 290 -5.23 -5.02 -22.69
N SER A 291 -4.04 -4.51 -22.40
CA SER A 291 -2.85 -5.35 -22.18
C SER A 291 -2.93 -6.12 -20.87
N GLN A 292 -3.52 -5.56 -19.81
CA GLN A 292 -3.83 -6.32 -18.59
C GLN A 292 -4.75 -7.51 -18.85
N ARG A 293 -5.72 -7.37 -19.76
CA ARG A 293 -6.70 -8.42 -20.09
C ARG A 293 -6.22 -9.44 -21.10
N LEU A 294 -5.38 -9.02 -22.06
CA LEU A 294 -5.01 -9.84 -23.22
C LEU A 294 -3.58 -10.37 -23.17
N LEU A 295 -2.70 -9.81 -22.33
CA LEU A 295 -1.29 -10.17 -22.25
C LEU A 295 -0.86 -10.50 -20.80
N PRO A 296 -1.48 -11.48 -20.11
CA PRO A 296 -0.90 -12.03 -18.89
C PRO A 296 0.32 -12.90 -19.25
N GLY A 297 1.39 -12.29 -19.76
CA GLY A 297 2.69 -12.92 -19.88
C GLY A 297 3.38 -13.00 -18.51
N GLU A 298 4.36 -13.89 -18.36
CA GLU A 298 5.23 -13.88 -17.17
C GLU A 298 5.80 -12.47 -16.94
N GLY A 299 5.83 -12.03 -15.68
CA GLY A 299 6.46 -10.77 -15.28
C GLY A 299 5.54 -9.54 -15.18
N GLU A 300 4.92 -9.10 -16.28
CA GLU A 300 4.25 -7.78 -16.28
C GLU A 300 2.90 -7.78 -15.54
N PHE A 301 2.09 -8.83 -15.74
CA PHE A 301 0.82 -9.06 -15.03
C PHE A 301 0.57 -10.54 -14.70
N GLY A 302 1.44 -11.44 -15.17
CA GLY A 302 1.41 -12.87 -14.90
C GLY A 302 2.32 -13.25 -13.73
N SER A 303 2.70 -14.54 -13.70
CA SER A 303 3.50 -15.07 -12.61
C SER A 303 4.90 -14.45 -12.57
N ARG A 304 5.38 -14.14 -11.36
CA ARG A 304 6.73 -13.61 -11.11
C ARG A 304 7.21 -14.03 -9.70
N PRO A 305 8.52 -14.09 -9.45
CA PRO A 305 9.02 -14.41 -8.12
C PRO A 305 8.70 -13.29 -7.12
N ALA A 306 8.67 -13.67 -5.85
CA ALA A 306 8.60 -12.70 -4.75
C ALA A 306 9.91 -11.88 -4.70
N GLY A 307 9.83 -10.60 -4.35
CA GLY A 307 10.99 -9.70 -4.37
C GLY A 307 11.34 -9.11 -5.75
N LEU A 308 12.51 -8.47 -5.82
CA LEU A 308 13.13 -8.01 -7.07
C LEU A 308 14.08 -9.08 -7.60
N VAL A 309 14.01 -9.37 -8.91
CA VAL A 309 14.93 -10.27 -9.59
C VAL A 309 15.39 -9.66 -10.91
N GLU A 310 16.61 -9.98 -11.34
CA GLU A 310 17.23 -9.30 -12.49
C GLU A 310 16.48 -9.52 -13.81
N ARG A 311 15.99 -10.74 -14.03
CA ARG A 311 15.38 -11.12 -15.32
C ARG A 311 13.93 -10.69 -15.47
N ILE A 312 13.26 -10.36 -14.37
CA ILE A 312 11.82 -10.07 -14.34
C ILE A 312 11.65 -8.77 -13.55
N PRO A 313 11.59 -7.62 -14.24
CA PRO A 313 11.45 -6.34 -13.58
C PRO A 313 10.07 -6.18 -12.94
N ARG A 314 10.01 -5.38 -11.88
CA ARG A 314 8.76 -4.87 -11.33
C ARG A 314 8.40 -3.53 -11.96
N ASN A 315 7.11 -3.33 -12.12
CA ASN A 315 6.53 -2.33 -13.00
C ASN A 315 5.44 -1.58 -12.25
N TYR A 316 5.61 -0.27 -12.09
CA TYR A 316 4.77 0.56 -11.25
C TYR A 316 4.20 1.74 -12.04
N ALA A 317 2.93 2.05 -11.82
CA ALA A 317 2.51 3.45 -11.93
C ALA A 317 3.04 4.17 -10.70
N ALA A 318 3.51 5.39 -10.86
CA ALA A 318 4.06 6.15 -9.77
C ALA A 318 3.72 7.64 -9.87
N ALA A 319 3.94 8.36 -8.78
CA ALA A 319 3.85 9.80 -8.76
C ALA A 319 4.94 10.39 -7.88
N ILE A 320 5.56 11.46 -8.36
CA ILE A 320 6.45 12.29 -7.56
C ILE A 320 5.60 13.37 -6.90
N ARG A 321 5.71 13.49 -5.57
CA ARG A 321 5.11 14.59 -4.81
C ARG A 321 6.18 15.54 -4.31
N VAL A 322 5.80 16.80 -4.13
CA VAL A 322 6.70 17.86 -3.68
C VAL A 322 6.33 18.26 -2.24
N PRO A 323 7.10 17.84 -1.23
CA PRO A 323 6.91 18.26 0.16
C PRO A 323 6.90 19.79 0.32
N GLN A 324 6.21 20.27 1.36
CA GLN A 324 6.05 21.70 1.60
C GLN A 324 7.39 22.42 1.80
N GLU A 325 8.37 21.75 2.42
CA GLU A 325 9.73 22.28 2.60
C GLU A 325 10.44 22.50 1.25
N THR A 326 10.26 21.60 0.29
CA THR A 326 10.83 21.72 -1.06
C THR A 326 10.13 22.83 -1.86
N LYS A 327 8.81 22.98 -1.68
CA LYS A 327 8.06 24.12 -2.25
C LYS A 327 8.59 25.47 -1.72
N GLN A 328 8.78 25.59 -0.40
CA GLN A 328 9.32 26.79 0.23
C GLN A 328 10.77 27.08 -0.20
N ALA A 329 11.58 26.03 -0.37
CA ALA A 329 12.94 26.18 -0.89
C ALA A 329 12.95 26.73 -2.33
N ALA A 330 11.99 26.32 -3.17
CA ALA A 330 11.89 26.77 -4.55
C ALA A 330 11.55 28.27 -4.68
N GLU A 331 10.96 28.89 -3.66
CA GLU A 331 10.74 30.35 -3.63
C GLU A 331 12.05 31.15 -3.64
N HIS A 332 13.13 30.54 -3.16
CA HIS A 332 14.45 31.18 -2.98
C HIS A 332 15.55 30.52 -3.81
N ASP A 333 15.24 29.45 -4.54
CA ASP A 333 16.16 28.73 -5.42
C ASP A 333 15.59 28.64 -6.85
N PRO A 334 16.04 29.53 -7.76
CA PRO A 334 15.54 29.56 -9.14
C PRO A 334 15.77 28.27 -9.91
N GLU A 335 16.83 27.52 -9.58
CA GLU A 335 17.19 26.29 -10.27
C GLU A 335 16.28 25.15 -9.84
N LEU A 336 15.98 25.05 -8.54
CA LEU A 336 14.96 24.15 -8.04
C LEU A 336 13.59 24.50 -8.62
N LYS A 337 13.21 25.78 -8.63
CA LYS A 337 11.95 26.22 -9.24
C LYS A 337 11.83 25.81 -10.70
N ASN A 338 12.88 26.05 -11.49
CA ASN A 338 12.93 25.63 -12.89
C ASN A 338 12.83 24.11 -13.03
N PHE A 339 13.48 23.33 -12.17
CA PHE A 339 13.33 21.87 -12.16
C PHE A 339 11.88 21.44 -11.93
N LEU A 340 11.20 22.01 -10.93
CA LEU A 340 9.80 21.71 -10.63
C LEU A 340 8.86 22.11 -11.79
N GLU A 341 9.08 23.28 -12.39
CA GLU A 341 8.25 23.79 -13.49
C GLU A 341 8.48 23.06 -14.81
N THR A 342 9.69 22.55 -15.07
CA THR A 342 10.04 21.94 -16.36
C THR A 342 9.96 20.41 -16.33
N TYR A 343 10.58 19.76 -15.34
CA TYR A 343 10.61 18.30 -15.26
C TYR A 343 9.31 17.75 -14.68
N LEU A 344 8.83 18.34 -13.57
CA LEU A 344 7.55 17.97 -12.96
C LEU A 344 6.36 18.77 -13.53
N LYS A 345 6.59 19.66 -14.49
CA LYS A 345 5.55 20.45 -15.19
C LYS A 345 4.69 21.33 -14.27
N GLY A 346 5.18 21.63 -13.06
CA GLY A 346 4.41 22.30 -12.01
C GLY A 346 3.26 21.44 -11.45
N GLU A 347 3.23 20.14 -11.75
CA GLU A 347 2.24 19.20 -11.25
C GLU A 347 2.68 18.63 -9.89
N ASP A 348 1.74 18.48 -8.96
CA ASP A 348 1.96 17.82 -7.67
C ASP A 348 0.65 17.19 -7.18
N PRO A 349 0.47 15.87 -7.32
CA PRO A 349 1.44 14.87 -7.78
C PRO A 349 1.74 14.92 -9.29
N HIS A 350 3.01 14.72 -9.66
CA HIS A 350 3.43 14.51 -11.06
C HIS A 350 3.52 13.01 -11.37
N GLN A 351 2.66 12.54 -12.28
CA GLN A 351 2.61 11.12 -12.65
C GLN A 351 3.81 10.69 -13.49
N ILE A 352 4.41 9.58 -13.10
CA ILE A 352 5.48 8.89 -13.83
C ILE A 352 5.21 7.38 -13.84
N PHE A 353 6.09 6.65 -14.50
CA PHE A 353 6.07 5.19 -14.52
C PHE A 353 7.46 4.68 -14.13
N VAL A 354 7.51 3.57 -13.41
CA VAL A 354 8.76 3.05 -12.86
C VAL A 354 8.93 1.59 -13.24
N ARG A 355 10.14 1.22 -13.65
CA ARG A 355 10.55 -0.16 -13.91
C ARG A 355 11.80 -0.46 -13.09
N VAL A 356 11.81 -1.55 -12.31
CA VAL A 356 12.86 -1.84 -11.33
C VAL A 356 13.36 -3.29 -11.43
N THR A 357 14.67 -3.46 -11.42
CA THR A 357 15.39 -4.71 -11.15
C THR A 357 16.35 -4.48 -9.97
N PRO A 358 16.98 -5.53 -9.40
CA PRO A 358 18.03 -5.35 -8.40
C PRO A 358 19.14 -4.38 -8.83
N SER A 359 19.52 -4.38 -10.11
CA SER A 359 20.63 -3.55 -10.61
C SER A 359 20.21 -2.17 -11.13
N GLU A 360 18.93 -1.99 -11.50
CA GLU A 360 18.48 -0.84 -12.26
C GLU A 360 17.10 -0.33 -11.78
N PHE A 361 16.97 0.99 -11.69
CA PHE A 361 15.70 1.68 -11.51
C PHE A 361 15.51 2.64 -12.69
N GLN A 362 14.39 2.53 -13.40
CA GLN A 362 14.06 3.39 -14.54
C GLN A 362 12.84 4.24 -14.22
N ILE A 363 12.95 5.55 -14.42
CA ILE A 363 11.82 6.47 -14.45
C ILE A 363 11.46 6.74 -15.90
N ILE A 364 10.19 6.56 -16.24
CA ILE A 364 9.59 6.88 -17.53
C ILE A 364 8.61 8.04 -17.31
N ASN A 365 9.07 9.27 -17.58
CA ASN A 365 8.25 10.49 -17.55
C ASN A 365 7.48 10.63 -18.87
N SER A 366 6.37 9.89 -18.97
CA SER A 366 5.63 9.78 -20.22
C SER A 366 5.02 11.12 -20.67
N PRO A 367 5.09 11.46 -21.98
CA PRO A 367 4.36 12.60 -22.52
C PRO A 367 2.85 12.33 -22.67
N VAL A 368 2.41 11.07 -22.54
CA VAL A 368 1.01 10.68 -22.66
C VAL A 368 0.49 10.26 -21.29
N LYS A 369 -0.58 10.94 -20.85
CA LYS A 369 -1.25 10.65 -19.57
C LYS A 369 -1.69 9.18 -19.52
N ASP A 370 -1.46 8.53 -18.38
CA ASP A 370 -1.90 7.16 -18.09
C ASP A 370 -1.33 6.05 -19.00
N VAL A 371 -0.31 6.35 -19.81
CA VAL A 371 0.36 5.36 -20.67
C VAL A 371 1.87 5.45 -20.49
N ALA A 372 2.53 4.35 -20.18
CA ALA A 372 3.98 4.28 -20.08
C ALA A 372 4.63 4.26 -21.48
N ILE A 373 5.05 5.43 -21.98
CA ILE A 373 5.71 5.55 -23.29
C ILE A 373 7.19 5.94 -23.08
N PRO A 374 8.15 5.05 -23.37
CA PRO A 374 9.58 5.35 -23.27
C PRO A 374 10.05 6.17 -24.50
N ALA A 375 9.61 7.42 -24.57
CA ALA A 375 10.05 8.35 -25.62
C ALA A 375 11.52 8.78 -25.42
N PRO A 376 12.26 9.18 -26.47
CA PRO A 376 13.60 9.73 -26.33
C PRO A 376 13.63 10.91 -25.36
N GLY A 377 14.53 10.88 -24.36
CA GLY A 377 14.63 11.92 -23.32
C GLY A 377 13.59 11.84 -22.21
N ALA A 378 12.61 10.92 -22.29
CA ALA A 378 11.60 10.69 -21.25
C ALA A 378 12.01 9.60 -20.26
N VAL A 379 13.11 8.88 -20.51
CA VAL A 379 13.59 7.78 -19.66
C VAL A 379 14.88 8.19 -18.96
N ALA A 380 14.86 8.11 -17.63
CA ALA A 380 16.03 8.25 -16.78
C ALA A 380 16.36 6.89 -16.15
N THR A 381 17.61 6.46 -16.26
CA THR A 381 18.09 5.18 -15.73
C THR A 381 19.06 5.43 -14.58
N PHE A 382 18.86 4.67 -13.51
CA PHE A 382 19.55 4.78 -12.24
C PHE A 382 20.21 3.44 -11.95
N THR A 383 21.45 3.48 -11.49
CA THR A 383 22.20 2.28 -11.14
C THR A 383 22.07 1.99 -9.65
N SER A 384 22.03 0.71 -9.31
CA SER A 384 22.14 0.29 -7.92
C SER A 384 23.42 0.82 -7.27
N VAL A 385 23.29 1.30 -6.04
CA VAL A 385 24.39 1.78 -5.20
C VAL A 385 24.36 1.03 -3.88
N SER A 386 25.56 0.79 -3.32
CA SER A 386 25.75 0.14 -2.03
C SER A 386 25.47 1.05 -0.86
#